data_AF-A0A956F101-F1
#
_entry.id   AF-A0A956F101-F1
#
_cell.length_a   1.000
_cell.length_b   1.000
_cell.length_c   1.000
_cell.angle_alpha   90.00
_cell.angle_beta   90.00
_cell.angle_gamma   90.00
#
_symmetry.space_group_name_H-M   'P 1'
#
loop_
_entity.id
_entity.type
_entity.pdbx_description
1 polymer ?
#
loop_
_entity_poly.entity_id
_entity_poly.type
_entity_poly.pdbx_seq_one_letter_code
_entity_poly.pdbx_strand_id
1 'polypeptide(L)'
;TYPPVYSDLGYMLVGAALEAEFGLSLAEQLSALQATWRIPGFLGPAEALSPRATAAARQPVAPTEDVGWRGGRLRGAVHDENAWALRGSGLCGHAGAFGEVAAVLEFGIRLLESLRGEGPLPASVLADALSPQAGGSHRLGFDSRSAGSSSGAHFSDASFGHLGFTGTSLWCDPRAELVVVLLSNRVCPTRDNIRIRSARPRIHDAVFHLTQRD
;
A
#
# COMPACT_ATOMS: atom_id res chain seq x y z
N THR A 1 4.15 -3.58 29.38
CA THR A 1 3.82 -3.65 27.94
C THR A 1 5.08 -3.42 27.15
N TYR A 2 5.35 -4.25 26.13
CA TYR A 2 6.51 -4.08 25.27
C TYR A 2 6.21 -3.04 24.19
N PRO A 3 7.22 -2.28 23.70
CA PRO A 3 7.03 -1.40 22.57
C PRO A 3 6.66 -2.24 21.33
N PRO A 4 5.72 -1.77 20.49
CA PRO A 4 5.37 -2.48 19.26
C PRO A 4 6.56 -2.54 18.31
N VAL A 5 6.76 -3.69 17.69
CA VAL A 5 7.79 -3.93 16.67
C VAL A 5 7.09 -4.26 15.37
N TYR A 6 7.55 -3.67 14.27
CA TYR A 6 7.04 -3.97 12.94
C TYR A 6 7.21 -5.47 12.63
N SER A 7 6.16 -6.11 12.13
CA SER A 7 6.17 -7.52 11.76
C SER A 7 5.15 -7.80 10.66
N ASP A 8 5.60 -8.50 9.62
CA ASP A 8 4.71 -8.96 8.54
C ASP A 8 3.80 -10.11 8.99
N LEU A 9 4.17 -10.83 10.06
CA LEU A 9 3.50 -12.06 10.48
C LEU A 9 2.00 -11.85 10.76
N GLY A 10 1.62 -10.73 11.38
CA GLY A 10 0.22 -10.43 11.66
C GLY A 10 -0.61 -10.31 10.37
N TYR A 11 -0.09 -9.58 9.38
CA TYR A 11 -0.75 -9.41 8.09
C TYR A 11 -0.77 -10.71 7.29
N MET A 12 0.29 -11.52 7.35
CA MET A 12 0.33 -12.85 6.74
C MET A 12 -0.73 -13.78 7.34
N LEU A 13 -0.88 -13.77 8.67
CA LEU A 13 -1.88 -14.58 9.38
C LEU A 13 -3.31 -14.11 9.07
N VAL A 14 -3.56 -12.80 9.05
CA VAL A 14 -4.86 -12.26 8.63
C VAL A 14 -5.17 -12.68 7.19
N GLY A 15 -4.19 -12.60 6.29
CA GLY A 15 -4.36 -13.09 4.92
C GLY A 15 -4.77 -14.56 4.86
N ALA A 16 -4.08 -15.43 5.59
CA ALA A 16 -4.42 -16.85 5.66
C ALA A 16 -5.80 -17.10 6.30
N ALA A 17 -6.18 -16.32 7.33
CA ALA A 17 -7.48 -16.41 7.97
C ALA A 17 -8.62 -16.01 7.02
N LEU A 18 -8.44 -14.95 6.23
CA LEU A 18 -9.40 -14.54 5.21
C LEU A 18 -9.59 -15.64 4.14
N GLU A 19 -8.52 -16.28 3.68
CA GLU A 19 -8.65 -17.39 2.72
C GLU A 19 -9.39 -18.59 3.32
N ALA A 20 -9.12 -18.91 4.58
CA ALA A 20 -9.79 -20.01 5.28
C ALA A 20 -11.28 -19.72 5.52
N GLU A 21 -11.63 -18.49 5.90
CA GLU A 21 -13.01 -18.08 6.18
C GLU A 21 -13.87 -18.05 4.91
N PHE A 22 -13.34 -17.46 3.83
CA PHE A 22 -14.12 -17.23 2.61
C PHE A 22 -13.99 -18.34 1.56
N GLY A 23 -13.03 -19.25 1.72
CA GLY A 23 -12.77 -20.33 0.74
C GLY A 23 -12.30 -19.82 -0.63
N LEU A 24 -11.87 -18.56 -0.72
CA LEU A 24 -11.38 -17.89 -1.92
C LEU A 24 -9.94 -17.43 -1.66
N SER A 25 -9.09 -17.45 -2.68
CA SER A 25 -7.74 -16.87 -2.59
C SER A 25 -7.81 -15.36 -2.34
N LEU A 26 -6.76 -14.79 -1.74
CA LEU A 26 -6.70 -13.34 -1.55
C LEU A 26 -6.78 -12.55 -2.87
N ALA A 27 -6.28 -13.12 -3.97
CA ALA A 27 -6.36 -12.50 -5.29
C ALA A 27 -7.82 -12.41 -5.79
N GLU A 28 -8.62 -13.45 -5.57
CA GLU A 28 -10.05 -13.45 -5.91
C GLU A 28 -10.83 -12.48 -5.02
N GLN A 29 -10.57 -12.48 -3.71
CA GLN A 29 -11.20 -11.55 -2.77
C GLN A 29 -10.89 -10.10 -3.13
N LEU A 30 -9.62 -9.78 -3.44
CA LEU A 30 -9.21 -8.43 -3.82
C LEU A 30 -9.79 -8.00 -5.17
N SER A 31 -9.92 -8.93 -6.12
CA SER A 31 -10.57 -8.66 -7.41
C SER A 31 -12.08 -8.36 -7.23
N ALA A 32 -12.75 -9.08 -6.33
CA ALA A 32 -14.14 -8.81 -5.98
C ALA A 32 -14.29 -7.42 -5.32
N LEU A 33 -13.42 -7.09 -4.36
CA LEU A 33 -13.40 -5.77 -3.72
C LEU A 33 -13.14 -4.66 -4.73
N GLN A 34 -12.18 -4.83 -5.63
CA GLN A 34 -11.90 -3.88 -6.70
C GLN A 34 -13.15 -3.59 -7.53
N ALA A 35 -13.89 -4.64 -7.94
CA ALA A 35 -15.11 -4.48 -8.71
C ALA A 35 -16.21 -3.76 -7.90
N THR A 36 -16.43 -4.17 -6.64
CA THR A 36 -17.43 -3.57 -5.75
C THR A 36 -17.12 -2.10 -5.44
N TRP A 37 -15.85 -1.77 -5.21
CA TRP A 37 -15.41 -0.41 -4.86
C TRP A 37 -15.07 0.43 -6.09
N ARG A 38 -15.19 -0.15 -7.29
CA ARG A 38 -14.95 0.49 -8.58
C ARG A 38 -13.55 1.08 -8.72
N ILE A 39 -12.53 0.37 -8.22
CA ILE A 39 -11.14 0.81 -8.24
C ILE A 39 -10.50 0.51 -9.62
N PRO A 40 -10.16 1.52 -10.44
CA PRO A 40 -9.52 1.30 -11.72
C PRO A 40 -8.01 1.04 -11.54
N GLY A 41 -7.38 0.40 -12.53
CA GLY A 41 -5.91 0.31 -12.60
C GLY A 41 -5.25 -0.65 -11.58
N PHE A 42 -6.03 -1.47 -10.88
CA PHE A 42 -5.48 -2.61 -10.14
C PHE A 42 -5.10 -3.71 -11.13
N LEU A 43 -3.88 -4.26 -10.99
CA LEU A 43 -3.32 -5.22 -11.94
C LEU A 43 -3.33 -6.65 -11.42
N GLY A 44 -3.67 -6.87 -10.16
CA GLY A 44 -3.68 -8.20 -9.56
C GLY A 44 -2.38 -8.59 -8.84
N PRO A 45 -2.22 -9.89 -8.52
CA PRO A 45 -0.98 -10.41 -7.96
C PRO A 45 0.17 -10.38 -8.97
N ALA A 46 1.41 -10.52 -8.50
CA ALA A 46 2.59 -10.70 -9.37
C ALA A 46 2.39 -11.80 -10.43
N GLU A 47 1.70 -12.87 -10.09
CA GLU A 47 1.39 -13.97 -11.02
C GLU A 47 0.64 -13.50 -12.27
N ALA A 48 -0.28 -12.55 -12.13
CA ALA A 48 -1.02 -11.97 -13.26
C ALA A 48 -0.11 -11.19 -14.23
N LEU A 49 1.09 -10.83 -13.78
CA LEU A 49 2.10 -10.06 -14.52
C LEU A 49 3.25 -10.92 -15.02
N SER A 50 3.22 -12.23 -14.76
CA SER A 50 4.25 -13.16 -15.23
C SER A 50 4.26 -13.19 -16.76
N PRO A 51 5.44 -13.19 -17.41
CA PRO A 51 5.54 -13.36 -18.87
C PRO A 51 4.92 -14.66 -19.40
N ARG A 52 4.74 -15.66 -18.52
CA ARG A 52 4.05 -16.92 -18.83
C ARG A 52 2.51 -16.79 -18.84
N ALA A 53 1.96 -15.70 -18.32
CA ALA A 53 0.51 -15.53 -18.14
C ALA A 53 -0.21 -15.25 -19.47
N THR A 54 0.31 -14.38 -20.34
CA THR A 54 -0.13 -14.17 -21.75
C THR A 54 0.77 -13.14 -22.45
N ALA A 55 0.66 -12.98 -23.78
CA ALA A 55 1.26 -11.84 -24.50
C ALA A 55 0.72 -10.45 -24.05
N ALA A 56 -0.42 -10.41 -23.35
CA ALA A 56 -0.98 -9.23 -22.71
C ALA A 56 -0.29 -8.86 -21.38
N ALA A 57 0.54 -9.75 -20.80
CA ALA A 57 1.40 -9.50 -19.63
C ALA A 57 2.59 -8.54 -19.94
N ARG A 58 2.51 -7.78 -21.04
CA ARG A 58 3.52 -6.82 -21.51
C ARG A 58 3.29 -5.40 -20.98
N GLN A 59 2.45 -5.21 -19.97
CA GLN A 59 2.35 -3.90 -19.32
C GLN A 59 3.72 -3.53 -18.71
N PRO A 60 4.18 -2.29 -18.87
CA PRO A 60 5.48 -1.87 -18.36
C PRO A 60 5.45 -1.75 -16.83
N VAL A 61 5.68 -2.86 -16.15
CA VAL A 61 5.86 -2.89 -14.68
C VAL A 61 7.24 -2.35 -14.35
N ALA A 62 7.34 -1.36 -13.46
CA ALA A 62 8.62 -0.84 -13.01
C ALA A 62 9.46 -1.97 -12.35
N PRO A 63 10.76 -2.09 -12.67
CA PRO A 63 11.61 -3.08 -12.01
C PRO A 63 11.88 -2.68 -10.57
N THR A 64 12.14 -3.66 -9.70
CA THR A 64 12.60 -3.46 -8.32
C THR A 64 14.09 -3.77 -8.23
N GLU A 65 14.51 -4.72 -7.40
CA GLU A 65 15.91 -4.96 -7.07
C GLU A 65 16.57 -6.02 -7.98
N ASP A 66 17.88 -5.92 -8.17
CA ASP A 66 18.70 -6.97 -8.76
C ASP A 66 19.00 -8.04 -7.71
N VAL A 67 18.32 -9.20 -7.83
CA VAL A 67 18.43 -10.29 -6.86
C VAL A 67 19.01 -11.52 -7.55
N GLY A 68 20.33 -11.72 -7.41
CA GLY A 68 21.08 -12.76 -8.13
C GLY A 68 20.50 -14.18 -7.93
N TRP A 69 20.14 -14.54 -6.70
CA TRP A 69 19.56 -15.85 -6.39
C TRP A 69 18.13 -16.04 -6.92
N ARG A 70 17.46 -14.95 -7.33
CA ARG A 70 16.15 -14.95 -8.01
C ARG A 70 16.27 -14.74 -9.53
N GLY A 71 17.47 -14.89 -10.09
CA GLY A 71 17.70 -14.79 -11.54
C GLY A 71 17.91 -13.37 -12.08
N GLY A 72 18.20 -12.40 -11.20
CA GLY A 72 18.57 -11.04 -11.61
C GLY A 72 17.50 -10.00 -11.29
N ARG A 73 17.29 -9.04 -12.20
CA ARG A 73 16.39 -7.90 -11.99
C ARG A 73 14.95 -8.35 -11.84
N LEU A 74 14.37 -8.11 -10.67
CA LEU A 74 12.96 -8.40 -10.43
C LEU A 74 12.06 -7.41 -11.20
N ARG A 75 11.08 -7.95 -11.90
CA ARG A 75 10.03 -7.20 -12.63
C ARG A 75 8.77 -8.06 -12.69
N GLY A 76 7.61 -7.49 -12.35
CA GLY A 76 6.36 -8.26 -12.30
C GLY A 76 6.41 -9.41 -11.28
N ALA A 77 7.25 -9.29 -10.25
CA ALA A 77 7.45 -10.29 -9.21
C ALA A 77 7.47 -9.59 -7.85
N VAL A 78 6.89 -10.23 -6.83
CA VAL A 78 6.88 -9.67 -5.46
C VAL A 78 8.31 -9.45 -4.98
N HIS A 79 8.61 -8.23 -4.51
CA HIS A 79 9.93 -7.88 -3.99
C HIS A 79 10.20 -8.55 -2.63
N ASP A 80 9.17 -8.57 -1.77
CA ASP A 80 9.24 -9.14 -0.43
C ASP A 80 9.63 -10.63 -0.43
N GLU A 81 10.64 -10.95 0.36
CA GLU A 81 11.28 -12.27 0.39
C GLU A 81 10.39 -13.31 1.11
N ASN A 82 9.64 -12.90 2.13
CA ASN A 82 8.72 -13.78 2.87
C ASN A 82 7.50 -14.14 2.01
N ALA A 83 6.90 -13.16 1.35
CA ALA A 83 5.80 -13.39 0.41
C ALA A 83 6.25 -14.31 -0.74
N TRP A 84 7.45 -14.07 -1.29
CA TRP A 84 8.01 -14.96 -2.31
C TRP A 84 8.21 -16.39 -1.79
N ALA A 85 8.79 -16.56 -0.60
CA ALA A 85 9.05 -17.88 -0.03
C ALA A 85 7.76 -18.68 0.23
N LEU A 86 6.67 -18.00 0.61
CA LEU A 86 5.41 -18.65 0.99
C LEU A 86 4.44 -18.85 -0.17
N ARG A 87 4.41 -17.92 -1.12
CA ARG A 87 3.39 -17.87 -2.18
C ARG A 87 3.98 -17.80 -3.58
N GLY A 88 5.30 -17.72 -3.73
CA GLY A 88 5.94 -17.50 -5.03
C GLY A 88 5.45 -16.19 -5.64
N SER A 89 4.66 -16.29 -6.73
CA SER A 89 4.09 -15.11 -7.41
C SER A 89 2.67 -14.76 -6.92
N GLY A 90 2.11 -15.53 -5.99
CA GLY A 90 0.80 -15.27 -5.41
C GLY A 90 0.80 -14.09 -4.44
N LEU A 91 -0.40 -13.65 -4.08
CA LEU A 91 -0.61 -12.59 -3.10
C LEU A 91 -0.42 -13.13 -1.66
N CYS A 92 0.20 -12.33 -0.81
CA CYS A 92 0.27 -12.54 0.63
C CYS A 92 -0.37 -11.34 1.34
N GLY A 93 -0.85 -11.53 2.57
CA GLY A 93 -1.60 -10.48 3.28
C GLY A 93 -0.86 -9.15 3.47
N HIS A 94 0.48 -9.13 3.36
CA HIS A 94 1.32 -7.92 3.44
C HIS A 94 1.91 -7.47 2.10
N ALA A 95 1.94 -8.31 1.06
CA ALA A 95 2.70 -8.02 -0.17
C ALA A 95 2.23 -8.83 -1.39
N GLY A 96 2.64 -8.38 -2.58
CA GLY A 96 2.45 -9.11 -3.84
C GLY A 96 1.33 -8.58 -4.73
N ALA A 97 0.58 -7.57 -4.28
CA ALA A 97 -0.38 -6.83 -5.11
C ALA A 97 0.33 -5.77 -5.98
N PHE A 98 -0.14 -5.62 -7.22
CA PHE A 98 0.33 -4.64 -8.19
C PHE A 98 -0.82 -3.76 -8.68
N GLY A 99 -0.51 -2.50 -8.95
CA GLY A 99 -1.48 -1.51 -9.39
C GLY A 99 -0.80 -0.24 -9.86
N GLU A 100 -1.56 0.59 -10.57
CA GLU A 100 -1.16 1.94 -10.98
C GLU A 100 -1.41 2.96 -9.86
N VAL A 101 -0.90 4.19 -10.01
CA VAL A 101 -1.22 5.30 -9.07
C VAL A 101 -2.72 5.46 -8.92
N ALA A 102 -3.46 5.37 -10.02
CA ALA A 102 -4.91 5.56 -10.04
C ALA A 102 -5.63 4.59 -9.09
N ALA A 103 -5.18 3.33 -9.00
CA ALA A 103 -5.79 2.35 -8.12
C ALA A 103 -5.61 2.71 -6.64
N VAL A 104 -4.40 3.12 -6.27
CA VAL A 104 -4.07 3.47 -4.88
C VAL A 104 -4.69 4.81 -4.49
N LEU A 105 -4.75 5.77 -5.42
CA LEU A 105 -5.44 7.04 -5.23
C LEU A 105 -6.93 6.81 -5.02
N GLU A 106 -7.57 6.04 -5.89
CA GLU A 106 -8.99 5.71 -5.79
C GLU A 106 -9.28 4.99 -4.47
N PHE A 107 -8.44 4.03 -4.07
CA PHE A 107 -8.56 3.39 -2.76
C PHE A 107 -8.56 4.42 -1.62
N GLY A 108 -7.61 5.37 -1.63
CA GLY A 108 -7.58 6.45 -0.64
C GLY A 108 -8.83 7.35 -0.66
N ILE A 109 -9.35 7.66 -1.85
CA ILE A 109 -10.60 8.44 -2.02
C ILE A 109 -11.79 7.69 -1.41
N ARG A 110 -11.93 6.39 -1.71
CA ARG A 110 -13.01 5.55 -1.15
C ARG A 110 -12.94 5.50 0.37
N LEU A 111 -11.75 5.52 0.97
CA LEU A 111 -11.59 5.60 2.42
C LEU A 111 -12.03 6.96 2.99
N LEU A 112 -11.70 8.08 2.32
CA LEU A 112 -12.17 9.41 2.75
C LEU A 112 -13.69 9.53 2.65
N GLU A 113 -14.30 9.04 1.56
CA GLU A 113 -15.75 8.94 1.42
C GLU A 113 -16.36 8.08 2.53
N SER A 114 -15.74 6.95 2.87
CA SER A 114 -16.20 6.10 3.98
C SER A 114 -16.18 6.80 5.32
N LEU A 115 -15.18 7.65 5.60
CA LEU A 115 -15.16 8.47 6.81
C LEU A 115 -16.30 9.48 6.87
N ARG A 116 -16.81 9.93 5.71
CA ARG A 116 -18.01 10.77 5.62
C ARG A 116 -19.32 9.97 5.64
N GLY A 117 -19.25 8.63 5.62
CA GLY A 117 -20.41 7.75 5.52
C GLY A 117 -20.97 7.59 4.11
N GLU A 118 -20.21 7.98 3.09
CA GLU A 118 -20.57 7.94 1.67
C GLU A 118 -19.90 6.80 0.91
N GLY A 119 -18.85 6.21 1.50
CA GLY A 119 -18.01 5.19 0.89
C GLY A 119 -18.46 3.75 1.15
N PRO A 120 -17.68 2.77 0.64
CA PRO A 120 -18.06 1.36 0.67
C PRO A 120 -17.93 0.68 2.05
N LEU A 121 -17.15 1.27 2.96
CA LEU A 121 -17.04 0.82 4.36
C LEU A 121 -17.92 1.68 5.28
N PRO A 122 -18.55 1.08 6.31
CA PRO A 122 -19.19 1.83 7.39
C PRO A 122 -18.19 2.76 8.08
N ALA A 123 -18.59 4.02 8.29
CA ALA A 123 -17.74 5.04 8.92
C ALA A 123 -17.24 4.59 10.32
N SER A 124 -18.06 3.87 11.09
CA SER A 124 -17.70 3.36 12.42
C SER A 124 -16.56 2.34 12.36
N VAL A 125 -16.56 1.45 11.36
CA VAL A 125 -15.51 0.43 11.19
C VAL A 125 -14.18 1.09 10.85
N LEU A 126 -14.19 2.06 9.93
CA LEU A 126 -12.97 2.77 9.55
C LEU A 126 -12.47 3.68 10.68
N ALA A 127 -13.37 4.35 11.41
CA ALA A 127 -13.00 5.14 12.57
C ALA A 127 -12.35 4.31 13.68
N ASP A 128 -12.88 3.09 13.94
CA ASP A 128 -12.29 2.15 14.88
C ASP A 128 -10.89 1.68 14.43
N ALA A 129 -10.75 1.33 13.15
CA ALA A 129 -9.46 0.95 12.58
C ALA A 129 -8.39 2.04 12.68
N LEU A 130 -8.80 3.31 12.59
CA LEU A 130 -7.94 4.50 12.69
C LEU A 130 -7.80 5.05 14.11
N SER A 131 -8.39 4.39 15.11
CA SER A 131 -8.27 4.79 16.51
C SER A 131 -6.83 4.58 17.03
N PRO A 132 -6.31 5.48 17.91
CA PRO A 132 -4.98 5.34 18.48
C PRO A 132 -4.76 3.98 19.15
N GLN A 133 -3.69 3.29 18.74
CA GLN A 133 -3.27 2.03 19.35
C GLN A 133 -2.17 2.29 20.38
N ALA A 134 -2.09 1.42 21.39
CA ALA A 134 -1.03 1.50 22.38
C ALA A 134 0.35 1.35 21.70
N GLY A 135 1.28 2.24 22.04
CA GLY A 135 2.68 2.11 21.62
C GLY A 135 3.09 2.89 20.37
N GLY A 136 2.28 3.80 19.82
CA GLY A 136 2.76 4.81 18.88
C GLY A 136 1.77 5.22 17.79
N SER A 137 2.30 5.41 16.57
CA SER A 137 1.53 5.87 15.41
C SER A 137 0.74 4.77 14.71
N HIS A 138 0.94 3.49 15.04
CA HIS A 138 0.26 2.40 14.36
C HIS A 138 -1.26 2.47 14.55
N ARG A 139 -1.96 2.03 13.51
CA ARG A 139 -3.40 1.83 13.37
C ARG A 139 -3.62 0.44 12.77
N LEU A 140 -4.87 -0.02 12.66
CA LEU A 140 -5.15 -1.29 11.99
C LEU A 140 -4.94 -1.14 10.49
N GLY A 141 -3.76 -1.55 10.00
CA GLY A 141 -3.38 -1.48 8.59
C GLY A 141 -2.85 -0.11 8.12
N PHE A 142 -2.69 0.86 9.01
CA PHE A 142 -2.20 2.20 8.70
C PHE A 142 -1.26 2.75 9.79
N ASP A 143 -0.64 3.88 9.50
CA ASP A 143 0.07 4.76 10.40
C ASP A 143 -0.66 6.10 10.51
N SER A 144 -0.67 6.71 11.68
CA SER A 144 -1.02 8.12 11.86
C SER A 144 0.20 9.01 11.71
N ARG A 145 -0.02 10.30 11.45
CA ARG A 145 1.06 11.29 11.47
C ARG A 145 1.77 11.31 12.83
N SER A 146 3.10 11.34 12.79
CA SER A 146 3.99 11.43 13.95
C SER A 146 5.14 12.40 13.68
N ALA A 147 6.00 12.65 14.67
CA ALA A 147 7.15 13.55 14.49
C ALA A 147 8.09 13.02 13.39
N GLY A 148 8.39 13.84 12.38
CA GLY A 148 9.17 13.41 11.21
C GLY A 148 8.40 12.52 10.22
N SER A 149 7.06 12.56 10.24
CA SER A 149 6.19 11.77 9.37
C SER A 149 6.57 11.87 7.90
N SER A 150 6.39 10.75 7.19
CA SER A 150 6.49 10.70 5.73
C SER A 150 5.41 11.50 4.99
N SER A 151 4.31 11.89 5.66
CA SER A 151 3.30 12.80 5.11
C SER A 151 3.70 14.27 5.10
N GLY A 152 4.91 14.60 5.59
CA GLY A 152 5.38 15.97 5.64
C GLY A 152 4.85 16.75 6.84
N ALA A 153 5.05 18.06 6.77
CA ALA A 153 4.74 19.00 7.83
C ALA A 153 3.27 19.44 7.83
N HIS A 154 2.57 19.38 6.69
CA HIS A 154 1.27 20.06 6.54
C HIS A 154 0.03 19.18 6.75
N PHE A 155 0.15 17.86 6.60
CA PHE A 155 -0.96 16.95 6.89
C PHE A 155 -1.40 17.06 8.35
N SER A 156 -2.70 16.93 8.58
CA SER A 156 -3.31 17.02 9.91
C SER A 156 -2.94 15.83 10.80
N ASP A 157 -3.20 15.96 12.10
CA ASP A 157 -3.12 14.87 13.08
C ASP A 157 -4.18 13.76 12.85
N ALA A 158 -5.24 14.06 12.11
CA ALA A 158 -6.24 13.08 11.67
C ALA A 158 -5.81 12.29 10.42
N SER A 159 -4.67 12.64 9.81
CA SER A 159 -4.17 11.93 8.63
C SER A 159 -3.68 10.53 8.96
N PHE A 160 -3.87 9.63 8.00
CA PHE A 160 -3.45 8.24 8.07
C PHE A 160 -2.85 7.80 6.74
N GLY A 161 -1.98 6.80 6.76
CA GLY A 161 -1.30 6.34 5.57
C GLY A 161 -0.56 5.04 5.76
N HIS A 162 0.14 4.58 4.72
CA HIS A 162 0.98 3.39 4.79
C HIS A 162 2.18 3.55 3.85
N LEU A 163 3.30 2.95 4.23
CA LEU A 163 4.54 2.96 3.48
C LEU A 163 4.79 1.60 2.82
N GLY A 164 5.39 1.61 1.62
CA GLY A 164 5.91 0.39 0.99
C GLY A 164 7.43 0.39 0.96
N PHE A 165 8.01 -0.80 1.12
CA PHE A 165 9.47 -0.99 1.16
C PHE A 165 10.16 -0.54 -0.14
N THR A 166 9.53 -0.77 -1.28
CA THR A 166 10.00 -0.35 -2.61
C THR A 166 10.01 1.18 -2.80
N GLY A 167 9.56 1.93 -1.79
CA GLY A 167 9.59 3.37 -1.74
C GLY A 167 8.23 4.02 -1.95
N THR A 168 7.16 3.24 -2.06
CA THR A 168 5.80 3.75 -2.20
C THR A 168 5.28 4.36 -0.89
N SER A 169 4.24 5.19 -1.00
CA SER A 169 3.46 5.69 0.14
C SER A 169 2.06 6.13 -0.31
N LEU A 170 1.07 5.90 0.54
CA LEU A 170 -0.27 6.49 0.48
C LEU A 170 -0.47 7.28 1.77
N TRP A 171 -0.97 8.51 1.68
CA TRP A 171 -1.48 9.27 2.82
C TRP A 171 -2.79 9.95 2.47
N CYS A 172 -3.73 9.92 3.41
CA CYS A 172 -5.05 10.51 3.34
C CYS A 172 -5.23 11.48 4.50
N ASP A 173 -5.66 12.71 4.22
CA ASP A 173 -6.00 13.71 5.22
C ASP A 173 -7.49 14.06 5.13
N PRO A 174 -8.31 13.59 6.09
CA PRO A 174 -9.75 13.86 6.08
C PRO A 174 -10.10 15.33 6.34
N ARG A 175 -9.19 16.13 6.93
CA ARG A 175 -9.45 17.56 7.18
C ARG A 175 -9.18 18.42 5.95
N ALA A 176 -8.17 18.06 5.18
CA ALA A 176 -7.81 18.74 3.93
C ALA A 176 -8.50 18.12 2.70
N GLU A 177 -9.28 17.05 2.89
CA GLU A 177 -9.86 16.22 1.81
C GLU A 177 -8.84 15.84 0.74
N LEU A 178 -7.62 15.49 1.18
CA LEU A 178 -6.48 15.29 0.32
C LEU A 178 -5.97 13.85 0.40
N VAL A 179 -5.76 13.24 -0.76
CA VAL A 179 -5.07 11.96 -0.91
C VAL A 179 -3.80 12.18 -1.71
N VAL A 180 -2.66 11.75 -1.18
CA VAL A 180 -1.37 11.80 -1.88
C VAL A 180 -0.77 10.41 -1.95
N VAL A 181 -0.48 9.99 -3.18
CA VAL A 181 0.19 8.73 -3.48
C VAL A 181 1.52 9.00 -4.17
N LEU A 182 2.55 8.30 -3.71
CA LEU A 182 3.84 8.21 -4.38
C LEU A 182 4.11 6.75 -4.69
N LEU A 183 4.29 6.43 -5.97
CA LEU A 183 4.82 5.13 -6.40
C LEU A 183 6.25 5.32 -6.90
N SER A 184 7.20 4.64 -6.26
CA SER A 184 8.61 4.68 -6.65
C SER A 184 9.15 3.25 -6.74
N ASN A 185 10.25 3.10 -7.46
CA ASN A 185 11.04 1.87 -7.49
C ASN A 185 12.47 2.11 -6.97
N ARG A 186 12.61 2.89 -5.90
CA ARG A 186 13.91 3.36 -5.37
C ARG A 186 14.92 2.24 -5.05
N VAL A 187 14.45 1.00 -4.89
CA VAL A 187 15.27 -0.20 -4.65
C VAL A 187 15.91 -0.74 -5.93
N CYS A 188 15.66 -0.12 -7.09
CA CYS A 188 16.32 -0.45 -8.35
C CYS A 188 17.59 0.40 -8.53
N PRO A 189 18.78 -0.19 -8.74
CA PRO A 189 19.05 -1.64 -8.77
C PRO A 189 19.25 -2.28 -7.40
N THR A 190 19.57 -1.52 -6.35
CA THR A 190 19.79 -2.05 -4.98
C THR A 190 18.95 -1.32 -3.93
N ARG A 191 18.67 -2.00 -2.80
CA ARG A 191 17.91 -1.42 -1.67
C ARG A 191 18.63 -0.31 -0.89
N ASP A 192 19.89 -0.04 -1.20
CA ASP A 192 20.77 0.88 -0.45
C ASP A 192 20.36 2.35 -0.56
N ASN A 193 19.62 2.72 -1.61
CA ASN A 193 19.14 4.08 -1.79
C ASN A 193 18.05 4.43 -0.76
N ILE A 194 18.42 5.12 0.31
CA ILE A 194 17.50 5.54 1.37
C ILE A 194 16.96 6.97 1.20
N ARG A 195 17.27 7.68 0.10
CA ARG A 195 16.85 9.08 -0.14
C ARG A 195 15.33 9.27 -0.15
N ILE A 196 14.58 8.17 -0.35
CA ILE A 196 13.12 8.17 -0.26
C ILE A 196 12.61 8.67 1.10
N ARG A 197 13.37 8.46 2.19
CA ARG A 197 13.01 8.94 3.54
C ARG A 197 12.87 10.46 3.60
N SER A 198 13.75 11.20 2.93
CA SER A 198 13.66 12.66 2.82
C SER A 198 12.77 13.11 1.66
N ALA A 199 12.63 12.29 0.61
CA ALA A 199 11.84 12.67 -0.57
C ALA A 199 10.34 12.64 -0.29
N ARG A 200 9.84 11.62 0.42
CA ARG A 200 8.41 11.49 0.77
C ARG A 200 7.85 12.76 1.41
N PRO A 201 8.32 13.22 2.59
CA PRO A 201 7.72 14.39 3.23
C PRO A 201 7.74 15.64 2.33
N ARG A 202 8.82 15.85 1.57
CA ARG A 202 8.93 16.98 0.63
C ARG A 202 7.93 16.90 -0.52
N ILE A 203 7.68 15.71 -1.06
CA ILE A 203 6.70 15.50 -2.12
C ILE A 203 5.28 15.72 -1.57
N HIS A 204 4.98 15.17 -0.40
CA HIS A 204 3.68 15.35 0.26
C HIS A 204 3.40 16.83 0.58
N ASP A 205 4.39 17.56 1.12
CA ASP A 205 4.29 19.00 1.37
C ASP A 205 4.14 19.79 0.06
N ALA A 206 4.87 19.44 -0.99
CA ALA A 206 4.75 20.11 -2.29
C ALA A 206 3.36 19.93 -2.90
N VAL A 207 2.79 18.73 -2.84
CA VAL A 207 1.42 18.47 -3.31
C VAL A 207 0.41 19.21 -2.46
N PHE A 208 0.55 19.19 -1.13
CA PHE A 208 -0.32 19.96 -0.23
C PHE A 208 -0.32 21.45 -0.61
N HIS A 209 0.85 22.06 -0.83
CA HIS A 209 0.91 23.47 -1.23
C HIS A 209 0.26 23.76 -2.59
N LEU A 210 0.27 22.81 -3.52
CA LEU A 210 -0.40 22.99 -4.81
C LEU A 210 -1.92 23.05 -4.67
N THR A 211 -2.50 22.38 -3.67
CA THR A 211 -3.96 22.40 -3.45
C THR A 211 -4.45 23.63 -2.69
N GLN A 212 -3.55 24.44 -2.12
CA GLN A 212 -3.88 25.70 -1.42
C GLN A 212 -3.75 26.93 -2.33
N ARG A 213 -3.43 26.74 -3.62
CA ARG A 213 -3.16 27.84 -4.57
C ARG A 213 -4.37 28.23 -5.43
N ASP A 214 -5.53 27.66 -5.13
CA ASP A 214 -6.83 28.02 -5.71
C ASP A 214 -7.63 28.89 -4.72
#